data_AF-A0A1Y4THT2-F1
#
_entry.id   AF-A0A1Y4THT2-F1
#
_cell.length_a   1.000
_cell.length_b   1.000
_cell.length_c   1.000
_cell.angle_alpha   90.00
_cell.angle_beta   90.00
_cell.angle_gamma   90.00
#
_symmetry.space_group_name_H-M   'P 1'
#
loop_
_entity.id
_entity.type
_entity.pdbx_description
1 polymer ?
#
loop_
_entity_poly.entity_id
_entity_poly.type
_entity_poly.pdbx_seq_one_letter_code
_entity_poly.pdbx_strand_id
1 'polypeptide(L)'
;MSDPKEKTGAPAAETPAGENPMVKKRWFGRGIYGSKDVPIRVLDACIGLMILAALVLTLWGATHSGFAIQFDTGVDDLTVETQKVQHGGTVAEPEAPLRPGYDLVGWSTTPEPEVHLWSFADATVQGDMTLYAVWEAASFPVKFDLAGGTVNGAAEAEAITVTYGQPYGELPVPEKEGAVFAGWVYSGQTITADTPVTMTGEHVLTASWQ
;
A
#
# COMPACT_ATOMS: atom_id res chain seq x y z
N MET A 1 -127.73 -3.72 -15.85
CA MET A 1 -127.53 -3.47 -14.40
C MET A 1 -126.03 -3.34 -14.20
N SER A 2 -125.57 -2.08 -14.18
CA SER A 2 -124.30 -1.58 -13.62
C SER A 2 -122.97 -2.22 -14.04
N ASP A 3 -122.36 -1.63 -15.08
CA ASP A 3 -120.93 -1.26 -15.10
C ASP A 3 -120.62 -0.32 -13.91
N PRO A 4 -119.33 -0.13 -13.55
CA PRO A 4 -118.69 1.14 -13.95
C PRO A 4 -117.26 0.93 -14.50
N LYS A 5 -116.91 1.51 -15.66
CA LYS A 5 -116.38 2.88 -15.88
C LYS A 5 -115.01 3.12 -15.21
N GLU A 6 -114.03 3.83 -15.73
CA GLU A 6 -113.85 4.81 -16.82
C GLU A 6 -112.30 4.97 -16.91
N LYS A 7 -111.65 5.00 -18.09
CA LYS A 7 -111.32 6.20 -18.89
C LYS A 7 -110.18 7.06 -18.31
N THR A 8 -109.47 7.71 -19.24
CA THR A 8 -108.54 8.86 -19.08
C THR A 8 -107.08 8.47 -18.80
N GLY A 9 -106.07 9.07 -19.43
CA GLY A 9 -106.01 10.18 -20.38
C GLY A 9 -104.54 10.46 -20.67
N ALA A 10 -104.23 10.91 -21.88
CA ALA A 10 -102.98 11.63 -22.13
C ALA A 10 -103.19 13.09 -21.74
N PRO A 11 -102.16 13.76 -21.20
CA PRO A 11 -101.92 15.14 -21.59
C PRO A 11 -100.48 15.41 -22.02
N ALA A 12 -100.40 16.38 -22.93
CA ALA A 12 -99.21 16.98 -23.54
C ALA A 12 -98.52 18.02 -22.63
N ALA A 13 -97.41 18.59 -23.17
CA ALA A 13 -96.72 19.84 -22.78
C ALA A 13 -95.89 19.77 -21.47
N GLU A 14 -94.72 20.40 -21.29
CA GLU A 14 -93.94 21.42 -22.00
C GLU A 14 -92.51 21.48 -21.37
N THR A 15 -91.56 22.07 -22.10
CA THR A 15 -90.19 22.62 -21.83
C THR A 15 -89.91 23.17 -20.40
N PRO A 16 -88.67 23.50 -19.92
CA PRO A 16 -87.40 23.75 -20.63
C PRO A 16 -86.05 23.41 -19.91
N ALA A 17 -84.95 23.79 -20.59
CA ALA A 17 -83.68 24.32 -20.06
C ALA A 17 -82.62 23.38 -19.47
N GLY A 18 -81.40 23.47 -20.00
CA GLY A 18 -80.18 23.01 -19.33
C GLY A 18 -79.03 22.64 -20.26
N GLU A 19 -78.44 23.61 -20.97
CA GLU A 19 -77.09 23.45 -21.52
C GLU A 19 -76.09 23.36 -20.37
N ASN A 20 -75.25 22.32 -20.33
CA ASN A 20 -73.92 22.42 -19.72
C ASN A 20 -72.95 21.35 -20.25
N PRO A 21 -71.80 21.72 -20.86
CA PRO A 21 -70.85 20.77 -21.42
C PRO A 21 -69.80 20.36 -20.36
N MET A 22 -69.73 19.07 -20.01
CA MET A 22 -68.63 18.54 -19.19
C MET A 22 -67.47 18.05 -20.06
N VAL A 23 -66.44 18.90 -20.15
CA VAL A 23 -65.10 18.56 -20.65
C VAL A 23 -64.44 17.55 -19.70
N LYS A 24 -64.17 16.33 -20.17
CA LYS A 24 -63.41 15.33 -19.41
C LYS A 24 -61.94 15.74 -19.30
N LYS A 25 -61.53 16.28 -18.15
CA LYS A 25 -60.12 16.51 -17.82
C LYS A 25 -59.41 15.17 -17.60
N ARG A 26 -58.46 14.86 -18.48
CA ARG A 26 -57.56 13.70 -18.36
C ARG A 26 -56.59 13.96 -17.20
N TRP A 27 -56.68 13.12 -16.16
CA TRP A 27 -55.73 13.04 -15.06
C TRP A 27 -54.44 12.38 -15.57
N PHE A 28 -53.49 13.17 -16.07
CA PHE A 28 -52.12 12.72 -16.27
C PHE A 28 -51.25 13.30 -15.16
N GLY A 29 -50.48 12.41 -14.52
CA GLY A 29 -49.66 12.68 -13.35
C GLY A 29 -48.82 13.94 -13.51
N ARG A 30 -48.93 14.83 -12.52
CA ARG A 30 -48.10 16.02 -12.40
C ARG A 30 -46.72 15.57 -11.93
N GLY A 31 -45.94 15.04 -12.86
CA GLY A 31 -44.51 14.82 -12.69
C GLY A 31 -43.82 16.15 -12.41
N ILE A 32 -42.61 16.06 -11.86
CA ILE A 32 -41.76 17.12 -11.30
C ILE A 32 -41.49 18.33 -12.24
N TYR A 33 -41.95 18.28 -13.49
CA TYR A 33 -41.86 19.35 -14.49
C TYR A 33 -43.07 20.29 -14.41
N GLY A 34 -43.16 21.04 -13.30
CA GLY A 34 -44.11 22.14 -13.17
C GLY A 34 -43.70 23.36 -14.02
N SER A 35 -44.43 23.58 -15.13
CA SER A 35 -44.49 24.83 -15.93
C SER A 35 -43.17 25.46 -16.41
N LYS A 36 -42.19 24.66 -16.82
CA LYS A 36 -41.08 25.14 -17.65
C LYS A 36 -40.90 24.17 -18.81
N ASP A 37 -41.15 24.63 -20.03
CA ASP A 37 -40.92 23.85 -21.24
C ASP A 37 -39.42 23.67 -21.43
N VAL A 38 -38.87 22.57 -20.93
CA VAL A 38 -37.46 22.23 -21.18
C VAL A 38 -37.38 21.69 -22.60
N PRO A 39 -36.62 22.33 -23.52
CA PRO A 39 -36.46 21.80 -24.87
C PRO A 39 -35.84 20.41 -24.78
N ILE A 40 -36.34 19.46 -25.57
CA ILE A 40 -35.88 18.05 -25.58
C ILE A 40 -34.36 17.96 -25.71
N ARG A 41 -33.74 18.85 -26.50
CA ARG A 41 -32.28 18.95 -26.67
C ARG A 41 -31.51 19.27 -25.37
N VAL A 42 -32.10 20.05 -24.47
CA VAL A 42 -31.51 20.37 -23.16
C VAL A 42 -31.63 19.17 -22.23
N LEU A 43 -32.77 18.48 -22.27
CA LEU A 43 -32.96 17.24 -21.51
C LEU A 43 -31.98 16.15 -21.97
N ASP A 44 -31.81 15.95 -23.27
CA ASP A 44 -30.87 14.99 -23.86
C ASP A 44 -29.42 15.33 -23.50
N ALA A 45 -29.06 16.62 -23.53
CA ALA A 45 -27.73 17.08 -23.10
C ALA A 45 -27.48 16.83 -21.61
N CYS A 46 -28.47 17.07 -20.75
CA CYS A 46 -28.38 16.76 -19.31
C CYS A 46 -28.27 15.25 -19.07
N ILE A 47 -29.04 14.42 -19.78
CA ILE A 47 -28.95 12.96 -19.69
C ILE A 47 -27.57 12.47 -20.13
N GLY A 48 -27.06 12.97 -21.26
CA GLY A 48 -25.72 12.64 -21.75
C GLY A 48 -24.62 13.03 -20.75
N LEU A 49 -24.73 14.21 -20.11
CA LEU A 49 -23.79 14.66 -19.10
C LEU A 49 -23.87 13.81 -17.83
N MET A 50 -25.07 13.42 -17.39
CA MET A 50 -25.27 12.50 -16.25
C MET A 50 -24.69 11.11 -16.54
N ILE A 51 -24.81 10.59 -17.76
CA ILE A 51 -24.21 9.33 -18.18
C ILE A 51 -22.68 9.44 -18.18
N LEU A 52 -22.12 10.52 -18.73
CA LEU A 52 -20.68 10.79 -18.69
C LEU A 52 -20.16 10.90 -17.26
N ALA A 53 -20.86 11.62 -16.38
CA ALA A 53 -20.51 11.73 -14.97
C ALA A 53 -20.58 10.38 -14.25
N ALA A 54 -21.60 9.57 -14.52
CA ALA A 54 -21.71 8.22 -13.99
C ALA A 54 -20.56 7.33 -14.49
N LEU A 55 -20.20 7.38 -15.77
CA LEU A 55 -19.06 6.65 -16.31
C LEU A 55 -17.75 7.07 -15.64
N VAL A 56 -17.51 8.39 -15.50
CA VAL A 56 -16.34 8.92 -14.78
C VAL A 56 -16.33 8.45 -13.33
N LEU A 57 -17.47 8.48 -12.63
CA LEU A 57 -17.57 8.02 -11.23
C LEU A 57 -17.34 6.51 -11.11
N THR A 58 -17.85 5.71 -12.04
CA THR A 58 -17.62 4.25 -12.05
C THR A 58 -16.16 3.91 -12.37
N LEU A 59 -15.55 4.62 -13.32
CA LEU A 59 -14.13 4.45 -13.66
C LEU A 59 -13.22 4.92 -12.53
N TRP A 60 -13.56 6.04 -11.88
CA TRP A 60 -12.85 6.53 -10.71
C TRP A 60 -12.99 5.57 -9.52
N GLY A 61 -14.20 5.10 -9.24
CA GLY A 61 -14.46 4.09 -8.22
C GLY A 61 -13.72 2.78 -8.48
N ALA A 62 -13.71 2.29 -9.72
CA ALA A 62 -13.01 1.07 -10.11
C ALA A 62 -11.48 1.19 -10.03
N THR A 63 -10.93 2.38 -10.24
CA THR A 63 -9.49 2.64 -10.11
C THR A 63 -9.05 2.95 -8.68
N HIS A 64 -10.00 3.31 -7.80
CA HIS A 64 -9.72 3.62 -6.39
C HIS A 64 -10.18 2.52 -5.43
N SER A 65 -10.96 1.55 -5.89
CA SER A 65 -11.32 0.34 -5.15
C SER A 65 -10.10 -0.56 -5.00
N GLY A 66 -9.86 -1.05 -3.78
CA GLY A 66 -8.75 -1.93 -3.44
C GLY A 66 -8.29 -1.69 -2.01
N PHE A 67 -7.69 -2.70 -1.41
CA PHE A 67 -7.07 -2.58 -0.10
C PHE A 67 -5.66 -1.98 -0.24
N ALA A 68 -5.33 -1.08 0.68
CA ALA A 68 -4.03 -0.46 0.78
C ALA A 68 -3.06 -1.39 1.51
N ILE A 69 -1.98 -1.75 0.83
CA ILE A 69 -0.87 -2.52 1.37
C ILE A 69 0.29 -1.57 1.60
N GLN A 70 0.50 -1.25 2.87
CA GLN A 70 1.60 -0.40 3.29
C GLN A 70 2.83 -1.24 3.58
N PHE A 71 3.99 -0.70 3.29
CA PHE A 71 5.28 -1.34 3.51
C PHE A 71 6.06 -0.49 4.51
N ASP A 72 6.16 -0.98 5.75
CA ASP A 72 6.91 -0.34 6.81
C ASP A 72 8.31 -0.95 6.88
N THR A 73 9.33 -0.14 6.57
CA THR A 73 10.72 -0.59 6.58
C THR A 73 11.34 -0.55 7.98
N GLY A 74 10.68 0.09 8.95
CA GLY A 74 11.24 0.38 10.28
C GLY A 74 12.38 1.40 10.26
N VAL A 75 12.62 2.08 9.13
CA VAL A 75 13.69 3.07 8.94
C VAL A 75 13.09 4.36 8.41
N ASP A 76 13.19 5.45 9.19
CA ASP A 76 12.49 6.72 8.95
C ASP A 76 12.68 7.30 7.53
N ASP A 77 13.89 7.20 6.98
CA ASP A 77 14.24 7.76 5.66
C ASP A 77 14.10 6.77 4.49
N LEU A 78 13.55 5.57 4.74
CA LEU A 78 13.43 4.51 3.72
C LEU A 78 11.96 4.15 3.52
N THR A 79 11.36 4.68 2.45
CA THR A 79 9.94 4.46 2.15
C THR A 79 9.77 3.58 0.93
N VAL A 80 8.80 2.67 1.00
CA VAL A 80 8.40 1.80 -0.13
C VAL A 80 7.00 2.21 -0.55
N GLU A 81 6.76 2.26 -1.87
CA GLU A 81 5.47 2.70 -2.40
C GLU A 81 4.33 1.77 -1.96
N THR A 82 3.22 2.38 -1.51
CA THR A 82 2.00 1.65 -1.14
C THR A 82 1.36 1.04 -2.37
N GLN A 83 0.96 -0.22 -2.28
CA GLN A 83 0.24 -0.90 -3.34
C GLN A 83 -1.26 -0.96 -3.05
N LYS A 84 -2.08 -0.89 -4.12
CA LYS A 84 -3.52 -1.12 -4.05
C LYS A 84 -3.86 -2.46 -4.70
N VAL A 85 -4.39 -3.38 -3.91
CA VAL A 85 -4.68 -4.76 -4.36
C VAL A 85 -6.15 -5.09 -4.09
N GLN A 86 -6.80 -5.76 -5.04
CA GLN A 86 -8.19 -6.22 -4.85
C GLN A 86 -8.25 -7.36 -3.82
N HIS A 87 -9.41 -7.51 -3.18
CA HIS A 87 -9.68 -8.67 -2.34
C HIS A 87 -9.37 -9.99 -3.08
N GLY A 88 -8.62 -10.89 -2.45
CA GLY A 88 -8.22 -12.17 -3.03
C GLY A 88 -7.10 -12.08 -4.07
N GLY A 89 -6.60 -10.88 -4.38
CA GLY A 89 -5.42 -10.68 -5.23
C GLY A 89 -4.12 -10.92 -4.47
N THR A 90 -3.03 -11.13 -5.21
CA THR A 90 -1.67 -11.22 -4.67
C THR A 90 -0.99 -9.85 -4.71
N VAL A 91 -0.09 -9.62 -3.74
CA VAL A 91 0.74 -8.41 -3.69
C VAL A 91 1.96 -8.64 -4.58
N ALA A 92 2.39 -7.64 -5.36
CA ALA A 92 3.65 -7.72 -6.06
C ALA A 92 4.79 -7.45 -5.07
N GLU A 93 5.85 -8.25 -5.12
CA GLU A 93 7.03 -7.99 -4.29
C GLU A 93 7.64 -6.62 -4.69
N PRO A 94 7.80 -5.68 -3.74
CA PRO A 94 8.41 -4.39 -4.03
C PRO A 94 9.90 -4.56 -4.34
N GLU A 95 10.50 -3.55 -4.99
CA GLU A 95 11.97 -3.50 -5.09
C GLU A 95 12.57 -3.50 -3.68
N ALA A 96 13.55 -4.37 -3.45
CA ALA A 96 14.13 -4.57 -2.13
C ALA A 96 14.77 -3.26 -1.65
N PRO A 97 14.27 -2.64 -0.56
CA PRO A 97 14.88 -1.45 0.00
C PRO A 97 16.33 -1.70 0.43
N LEU A 98 17.21 -0.71 0.24
CA LEU A 98 18.61 -0.79 0.64
C LEU A 98 18.79 -0.21 2.03
N ARG A 99 19.16 -1.04 3.00
CA ARG A 99 19.55 -0.64 4.35
C ARG A 99 21.03 -0.94 4.58
N PRO A 100 21.90 0.07 4.74
CA PRO A 100 23.34 -0.17 4.94
C PRO A 100 23.61 -1.09 6.15
N GLY A 101 24.36 -2.16 5.91
CA GLY A 101 24.76 -3.13 6.94
C GLY A 101 23.71 -4.17 7.28
N TYR A 102 22.58 -4.21 6.56
CA TYR A 102 21.52 -5.19 6.76
C TYR A 102 21.05 -5.77 5.43
N ASP A 103 20.74 -7.06 5.45
CA ASP A 103 20.10 -7.78 4.36
C ASP A 103 18.60 -7.91 4.64
N LEU A 104 17.77 -7.66 3.62
CA LEU A 104 16.32 -7.84 3.73
C LEU A 104 16.00 -9.34 3.64
N VAL A 105 15.52 -9.92 4.73
CA VAL A 105 15.06 -11.31 4.77
C VAL A 105 13.71 -11.46 4.09
N GLY A 106 12.85 -10.45 4.25
CA GLY A 106 11.53 -10.41 3.62
C GLY A 106 10.60 -9.45 4.34
N TRP A 107 9.30 -9.68 4.16
CA TRP A 107 8.23 -8.85 4.71
C TRP A 107 7.35 -9.68 5.62
N SER A 108 6.96 -9.17 6.78
CA SER A 108 6.17 -9.85 7.80
C SER A 108 4.81 -9.17 8.00
N THR A 109 3.77 -9.94 8.29
CA THR A 109 2.44 -9.40 8.65
C THR A 109 2.36 -8.90 10.10
N THR A 110 3.32 -9.30 10.93
CA THR A 110 3.46 -8.89 12.33
C THR A 110 4.79 -8.17 12.54
N PRO A 111 4.84 -7.14 13.41
CA PRO A 111 6.09 -6.49 13.78
C PRO A 111 6.96 -7.42 14.65
N GLU A 112 8.26 -7.16 14.69
CA GLU A 112 9.19 -7.87 15.57
C GLU A 112 8.76 -7.81 17.05
N PRO A 113 9.06 -8.85 17.87
CA PRO A 113 9.90 -10.02 17.57
C PRO A 113 9.15 -11.20 16.92
N GLU A 114 7.83 -11.10 16.79
CA GLU A 114 7.02 -12.17 16.23
C GLU A 114 6.99 -12.03 14.71
N VAL A 115 7.69 -12.91 14.00
CA VAL A 115 7.87 -12.81 12.54
C VAL A 115 6.97 -13.82 11.82
N HIS A 116 6.03 -13.31 11.02
CA HIS A 116 5.18 -14.09 10.14
C HIS A 116 5.39 -13.64 8.70
N LEU A 117 6.37 -14.26 8.03
CA LEU A 117 6.76 -13.92 6.67
C LEU A 117 5.58 -14.05 5.70
N TRP A 118 5.39 -13.01 4.91
CA TRP A 118 4.43 -12.95 3.83
C TRP A 118 4.95 -13.68 2.59
N SER A 119 4.16 -14.59 2.04
CA SER A 119 4.46 -15.22 0.75
C SER A 119 3.81 -14.39 -0.37
N PHE A 120 4.61 -13.69 -1.17
CA PHE A 120 4.10 -12.96 -2.36
C PHE A 120 3.54 -13.90 -3.44
N ALA A 121 3.93 -15.18 -3.43
CA ALA A 121 3.48 -16.17 -4.40
C ALA A 121 2.09 -16.75 -4.06
N ASP A 122 1.82 -16.99 -2.77
CA ASP A 122 0.64 -17.78 -2.34
C ASP A 122 -0.36 -16.98 -1.51
N ALA A 123 0.08 -15.93 -0.81
CA ALA A 123 -0.77 -15.19 0.10
C ALA A 123 -1.64 -14.17 -0.65
N THR A 124 -2.89 -14.08 -0.22
CA THR A 124 -3.88 -13.19 -0.83
C THR A 124 -4.33 -12.12 0.13
N VAL A 125 -4.56 -10.93 -0.41
CA VAL A 125 -5.01 -9.77 0.36
C VAL A 125 -6.46 -9.95 0.78
N GLN A 126 -6.69 -9.92 2.09
CA GLN A 126 -8.03 -10.01 2.68
C GLN A 126 -8.57 -8.65 3.16
N GLY A 127 -7.69 -7.66 3.28
CA GLY A 127 -7.99 -6.35 3.86
C GLY A 127 -6.82 -5.40 3.76
N ASP A 128 -7.01 -4.17 4.22
CA ASP A 128 -5.91 -3.23 4.42
C ASP A 128 -4.92 -3.84 5.41
N MET A 129 -3.63 -3.80 5.08
CA MET A 129 -2.58 -4.35 5.94
C MET A 129 -1.28 -3.58 5.79
N THR A 130 -0.42 -3.77 6.78
CA THR A 130 0.94 -3.27 6.79
C THR A 130 1.88 -4.46 6.83
N LEU A 131 2.81 -4.49 5.89
CA LEU A 131 3.90 -5.45 5.85
C LEU A 131 5.15 -4.79 6.42
N TYR A 132 5.76 -5.42 7.41
CA TYR A 132 6.94 -4.94 8.12
C TYR A 132 8.19 -5.61 7.56
N ALA A 133 9.19 -4.83 7.16
CA ALA A 133 10.45 -5.37 6.68
C ALA A 133 11.19 -6.09 7.81
N VAL A 134 11.67 -7.30 7.52
CA VAL A 134 12.48 -8.10 8.44
C VAL A 134 13.93 -8.02 7.96
N TRP A 135 14.80 -7.55 8.85
CA TRP A 135 16.20 -7.28 8.53
C TRP A 135 17.13 -8.20 9.29
N GLU A 136 18.15 -8.73 8.61
CA GLU A 136 19.25 -9.47 9.23
C GLU A 136 20.55 -8.66 9.10
N ALA A 137 21.35 -8.63 10.16
CA ALA A 137 22.62 -7.88 10.11
C ALA A 137 23.62 -8.59 9.18
N ALA A 138 24.13 -7.86 8.20
CA ALA A 138 25.09 -8.39 7.24
C ALA A 138 26.42 -8.72 7.92
N SER A 139 27.11 -9.73 7.39
CA SER A 139 28.42 -10.15 7.87
C SER A 139 29.51 -9.87 6.84
N PHE A 140 30.65 -9.38 7.32
CA PHE A 140 31.75 -8.90 6.48
C PHE A 140 33.06 -9.63 6.81
N PRO A 141 33.84 -10.01 5.78
CA PRO A 141 35.17 -10.56 6.00
C PRO A 141 36.15 -9.43 6.39
N VAL A 142 36.97 -9.72 7.39
CA VAL A 142 38.05 -8.85 7.86
C VAL A 142 39.37 -9.53 7.55
N LYS A 143 40.17 -8.88 6.73
CA LYS A 143 41.56 -9.25 6.42
C LYS A 143 42.52 -8.40 7.23
N PHE A 144 43.70 -8.94 7.46
CA PHE A 144 44.75 -8.31 8.24
C PHE A 144 45.98 -8.10 7.37
N ASP A 145 46.37 -6.83 7.22
CA ASP A 145 47.68 -6.46 6.69
C ASP A 145 48.64 -6.30 7.87
N LEU A 146 49.57 -7.24 8.00
CA LEU A 146 50.53 -7.27 9.11
C LEU A 146 51.60 -6.16 9.01
N ALA A 147 51.66 -5.39 7.92
CA ALA A 147 52.64 -4.33 7.67
C ALA A 147 54.10 -4.79 7.95
N GLY A 148 54.42 -6.01 7.52
CA GLY A 148 55.72 -6.65 7.71
C GLY A 148 55.93 -7.32 9.07
N GLY A 149 54.89 -7.46 9.89
CA GLY A 149 54.88 -8.35 11.05
C GLY A 149 54.50 -9.79 10.69
N THR A 150 54.41 -10.65 11.69
CA THR A 150 53.98 -12.04 11.57
C THR A 150 52.99 -12.41 12.67
N VAL A 151 52.07 -13.34 12.40
CA VAL A 151 51.19 -13.94 13.40
C VAL A 151 51.51 -15.43 13.44
N ASN A 152 51.86 -15.97 14.62
CA ASN A 152 52.28 -17.36 14.78
C ASN A 152 53.41 -17.80 13.82
N GLY A 153 54.30 -16.88 13.45
CA GLY A 153 55.39 -17.12 12.50
C GLY A 153 54.99 -17.10 11.01
N ALA A 154 53.73 -16.79 10.68
CA ALA A 154 53.26 -16.61 9.31
C ALA A 154 53.16 -15.12 8.93
N ALA A 155 53.45 -14.80 7.67
CA ALA A 155 53.35 -13.43 7.13
C ALA A 155 51.91 -12.99 6.79
N GLU A 156 50.95 -13.90 6.91
CA GLU A 156 49.53 -13.67 6.69
C GLU A 156 48.77 -14.14 7.93
N ALA A 157 47.73 -13.40 8.31
CA ALA A 157 46.82 -13.82 9.37
C ALA A 157 45.49 -14.29 8.79
N GLU A 158 44.85 -15.23 9.50
CA GLU A 158 43.55 -15.76 9.12
C GLU A 158 42.49 -14.65 9.14
N ALA A 159 41.63 -14.62 8.12
CA ALA A 159 40.53 -13.68 8.07
C ALA A 159 39.45 -14.06 9.09
N ILE A 160 38.85 -13.06 9.73
CA ILE A 160 37.68 -13.25 10.60
C ILE A 160 36.42 -12.73 9.90
N THR A 161 35.26 -13.15 10.39
CA THR A 161 33.97 -12.61 9.94
C THR A 161 33.35 -11.82 11.08
N VAL A 162 32.91 -10.60 10.79
CA VAL A 162 32.28 -9.72 11.78
C VAL A 162 30.88 -9.32 11.31
N THR A 163 29.95 -9.15 12.25
CA THR A 163 28.57 -8.78 11.97
C THR A 163 28.36 -7.28 12.16
N TYR A 164 27.62 -6.64 11.26
CA TYR A 164 27.31 -5.21 11.37
C TYR A 164 26.63 -4.87 12.69
N GLY A 165 27.03 -3.75 13.30
CA GLY A 165 26.53 -3.30 14.61
C GLY A 165 27.07 -4.08 15.81
N GLN A 166 27.81 -5.18 15.61
CA GLN A 166 28.49 -5.93 16.67
C GLN A 166 29.95 -5.48 16.81
N PRO A 167 30.59 -5.72 17.97
CA PRO A 167 32.02 -5.51 18.14
C PRO A 167 32.84 -6.43 17.22
N TYR A 168 34.05 -6.01 16.84
CA TYR A 168 34.97 -6.85 16.05
C TYR A 168 35.36 -8.16 16.75
N GLY A 169 35.33 -8.19 18.07
CA GLY A 169 35.71 -9.37 18.85
C GLY A 169 37.22 -9.56 18.94
N GLU A 170 37.66 -10.80 19.19
CA GLU A 170 39.08 -11.09 19.37
C GLU A 170 39.88 -10.87 18.08
N LEU A 171 40.89 -10.00 18.14
CA LEU A 171 41.76 -9.68 17.02
C LEU A 171 43.14 -10.31 17.24
N PRO A 172 43.80 -10.83 16.19
CA PRO A 172 45.15 -11.35 16.30
C PRO A 172 46.12 -10.25 16.73
N VAL A 173 47.15 -10.65 17.49
CA VAL A 173 48.23 -9.77 17.94
C VAL A 173 49.49 -10.16 17.16
N PRO A 174 49.91 -9.37 16.15
CA PRO A 174 51.11 -9.67 15.38
C PRO A 174 52.38 -9.30 16.14
N GLU A 175 53.49 -9.94 15.75
CA GLU A 175 54.84 -9.68 16.25
C GLU A 175 55.74 -9.19 15.11
N LYS A 176 56.59 -8.20 15.38
CA LYS A 176 57.57 -7.66 14.43
C LYS A 176 58.87 -7.36 15.15
N GLU A 177 59.98 -7.88 14.63
CA GLU A 177 61.29 -7.70 15.24
C GLU A 177 61.66 -6.21 15.31
N GLY A 178 62.03 -5.75 16.51
CA GLY A 178 62.44 -4.37 16.76
C GLY A 178 61.31 -3.34 16.81
N ALA A 179 60.03 -3.75 16.83
CA ALA A 179 58.89 -2.85 16.93
C ALA A 179 57.84 -3.35 17.94
N VAL A 180 57.04 -2.43 18.48
CA VAL A 180 55.92 -2.75 19.39
C VAL A 180 54.60 -2.59 18.65
N PHE A 181 53.72 -3.58 18.72
CA PHE A 181 52.39 -3.50 18.13
C PHE A 181 51.55 -2.43 18.83
N ALA A 182 51.14 -1.40 18.09
CA ALA A 182 50.37 -0.28 18.62
C ALA A 182 48.85 -0.45 18.43
N GLY A 183 48.42 -1.38 17.56
CA GLY A 183 47.01 -1.67 17.29
C GLY A 183 46.67 -1.78 15.81
N TRP A 184 45.42 -2.10 15.53
CA TRP A 184 44.88 -2.18 14.18
C TRP A 184 44.34 -0.82 13.73
N VAL A 185 44.55 -0.46 12.47
CA VAL A 185 44.02 0.75 11.85
C VAL A 185 43.20 0.39 10.63
N TYR A 186 42.00 0.97 10.51
CA TYR A 186 41.14 0.84 9.34
C TYR A 186 40.50 2.18 9.02
N SER A 187 40.55 2.59 7.75
CA SER A 187 40.00 3.90 7.30
C SER A 187 40.46 5.10 8.15
N GLY A 188 41.69 5.05 8.67
CA GLY A 188 42.27 6.09 9.52
C GLY A 188 41.83 6.07 10.99
N GLN A 189 41.05 5.08 11.42
CA GLN A 189 40.61 4.89 12.80
C GLN A 189 41.33 3.70 13.44
N THR A 190 41.65 3.80 14.73
CA THR A 190 42.12 2.66 15.52
C THR A 190 40.96 1.73 15.81
N ILE A 191 41.12 0.45 15.48
CA ILE A 191 40.14 -0.60 15.72
C ILE A 191 40.61 -1.47 16.89
N THR A 192 39.70 -1.67 17.84
CA THR A 192 39.86 -2.56 18.98
C THR A 192 38.80 -3.65 18.97
N ALA A 193 38.95 -4.66 19.83
CA ALA A 193 37.97 -5.73 19.96
C ALA A 193 36.54 -5.23 20.25
N ASP A 194 36.41 -4.15 21.03
CA ASP A 194 35.12 -3.57 21.42
C ASP A 194 34.57 -2.55 20.40
N THR A 195 35.33 -2.22 19.36
CA THR A 195 34.87 -1.24 18.37
C THR A 195 33.69 -1.82 17.58
N PRO A 196 32.54 -1.13 17.47
CA PRO A 196 31.42 -1.63 16.70
C PRO A 196 31.68 -1.52 15.19
N VAL A 197 31.26 -2.54 14.45
CA VAL A 197 31.31 -2.57 12.98
C VAL A 197 30.24 -1.63 12.42
N THR A 198 30.67 -0.52 11.83
CA THR A 198 29.78 0.50 11.25
C THR A 198 30.04 0.75 9.76
N MET A 199 31.11 0.16 9.22
CA MET A 199 31.42 0.21 7.80
C MET A 199 30.85 -1.04 7.11
N THR A 200 30.49 -0.88 5.84
CA THR A 200 29.98 -1.96 5.00
C THR A 200 31.04 -2.39 4.00
N GLY A 201 31.06 -3.67 3.63
CA GLY A 201 32.01 -4.24 2.67
C GLY A 201 33.21 -4.93 3.33
N GLU A 202 34.20 -5.31 2.52
CA GLU A 202 35.42 -5.96 3.01
C GLU A 202 36.28 -5.00 3.83
N HIS A 203 36.74 -5.46 4.99
CA HIS A 203 37.62 -4.67 5.86
C HIS A 203 39.06 -5.16 5.77
N VAL A 204 40.01 -4.23 5.67
CA VAL A 204 41.45 -4.54 5.68
C VAL A 204 42.11 -3.76 6.81
N LEU A 205 42.26 -4.40 7.95
CA LEU A 205 42.90 -3.81 9.13
C LEU A 205 44.42 -3.86 8.95
N THR A 206 45.07 -2.70 9.04
CA THR A 206 46.52 -2.56 8.91
C THR A 206 47.17 -2.47 10.28
N ALA A 207 48.21 -3.25 10.52
CA ALA A 207 48.96 -3.21 11.78
C ALA A 207 49.77 -1.92 11.88
N SER A 208 49.58 -1.19 12.97
CA SER A 208 50.39 -0.03 13.33
C SER A 208 51.48 -0.44 14.32
N TRP A 209 52.67 0.12 14.15
CA TRP A 209 53.87 -0.21 14.91
C TRP A 209 54.49 1.05 15.52
N GLN A 210 55.05 0.93 16.72
CA GLN A 210 55.82 1.97 17.42
C GLN A 210 57.27 1.53 17.65
#